data_AF-A0A2H0Y0B8-F1
#
_entry.id   AF-A0A2H0Y0B8-F1
#
_cell.length_a   1.000
_cell.length_b   1.000
_cell.length_c   1.000
_cell.angle_alpha   90.00
_cell.angle_beta   90.00
_cell.angle_gamma   90.00
#
_symmetry.space_group_name_H-M   'P 1'
#
loop_
_entity.id
_entity.type
_entity.pdbx_description
1 polymer ?
#
loop_
_entity_poly.entity_id
_entity_poly.type
_entity_poly.pdbx_seq_one_letter_code
_entity_poly.pdbx_strand_id
1 'polypeptide(L)' 'MFDKKLAQNYEAWYNTPKGKFVDTLEKEIIAKLCQIKPGQKVLEIGCGTGHFSAYFEELGGESLVQCRMRLK' A
#
# COMPACT_ATOMS: atom_id res chain seq x y z
N MET A 1 10.19 -3.72 17.10
CA MET A 1 9.87 -2.35 17.54
C MET A 1 9.71 -1.52 16.29
N PHE A 2 8.52 -1.00 16.03
CA PHE A 2 8.26 -0.24 14.81
C PHE A 2 8.35 1.26 15.13
N ASP A 3 9.20 1.98 14.41
CA ASP A 3 9.43 3.41 14.63
C ASP A 3 8.32 4.25 13.98
N LYS A 4 7.53 4.93 14.80
CA LYS A 4 6.43 5.80 14.35
C LYS A 4 6.91 6.93 13.45
N LYS A 5 8.06 7.53 13.76
CA LYS A 5 8.62 8.66 13.01
C LYS A 5 9.14 8.17 11.65
N LEU A 6 9.76 7.00 11.60
CA LEU A 6 10.16 6.37 10.34
C LEU A 6 8.94 6.14 9.44
N ALA A 7 7.86 5.58 10.00
CA ALA A 7 6.64 5.32 9.24
C ALA A 7 5.95 6.62 8.77
N GLN A 8 5.94 7.68 9.58
CA GLN A 8 5.45 9.00 9.17
C GLN A 8 6.30 9.61 8.05
N ASN A 9 7.62 9.51 8.12
CA ASN A 9 8.51 10.01 7.08
C ASN A 9 8.34 9.23 5.76
N TYR A 10 8.11 7.91 5.85
CA TYR A 10 7.78 7.05 4.72
C TYR A 10 6.50 7.53 4.01
N GLU A 11 5.41 7.73 4.75
CA GLU A 11 4.15 8.26 4.20
C GLU A 11 4.32 9.69 3.65
N ALA A 12 5.07 10.54 4.34
CA ALA A 12 5.33 11.91 3.89
C ALA A 12 6.08 11.94 2.55
N TRP A 13 6.95 10.96 2.29
CA TRP A 13 7.68 10.87 1.03
C TRP A 13 6.74 10.67 -0.17
N TYR A 14 5.72 9.82 -0.04
CA TYR A 14 4.68 9.62 -1.08
C TYR A 14 3.87 10.89 -1.38
N ASN A 15 3.87 11.88 -0.47
CA ASN A 15 3.21 13.16 -0.70
C ASN A 15 4.07 14.18 -1.48
N THR A 16 5.37 13.92 -1.68
CA THR A 16 6.25 14.77 -2.50
C THR A 16 5.93 14.62 -3.99
N PRO A 17 6.24 15.60 -4.86
CA PRO A 17 6.02 15.47 -6.30
C PRO A 17 6.67 14.22 -6.92
N LYS A 18 7.90 13.91 -6.50
CA LYS A 18 8.61 12.70 -6.94
C LYS A 18 7.96 11.42 -6.39
N GLY A 19 7.61 11.41 -5.12
CA GLY A 19 6.95 10.25 -4.49
C GLY A 19 5.61 9.93 -5.15
N LYS A 20 4.79 10.94 -5.44
CA LYS A 20 3.53 10.77 -6.19
C LYS A 20 3.74 10.18 -7.57
N PHE A 21 4.74 10.67 -8.31
CA PHE A 21 5.05 10.14 -9.63
C PHE A 21 5.46 8.66 -9.56
N VAL A 22 6.32 8.30 -8.60
CA VAL A 22 6.73 6.90 -8.39
C VAL A 22 5.53 6.04 -7.98
N ASP A 23 4.70 6.51 -7.04
CA ASP A 23 3.50 5.80 -6.57
C ASP A 23 2.54 5.47 -7.71
N THR A 24 2.26 6.43 -8.59
CA THR A 24 1.40 6.22 -9.75
C THR A 24 1.97 5.12 -10.66
N LEU A 25 3.26 5.16 -10.96
CA LEU A 25 3.90 4.15 -11.81
C LEU A 25 3.88 2.76 -11.16
N GLU A 26 4.20 2.67 -9.87
CA GLU A 26 4.18 1.40 -9.13
C GLU A 26 2.77 0.81 -9.12
N LYS A 27 1.75 1.62 -8.81
CA LYS A 27 0.34 1.22 -8.82
C LYS A 27 -0.11 0.73 -10.20
N GLU A 28 0.23 1.44 -11.27
CA GLU A 28 -0.10 1.02 -12.63
C GLU A 28 0.53 -0.32 -13.02
N ILE A 29 1.79 -0.54 -12.65
CA ILE A 29 2.49 -1.82 -12.91
C ILE A 29 1.82 -2.95 -12.13
N ILE A 30 1.55 -2.72 -10.85
CA ILE A 30 0.88 -3.67 -9.96
C ILE A 30 -0.50 -4.06 -10.50
N ALA A 31 -1.32 -3.07 -10.91
CA ALA A 31 -2.65 -3.35 -11.46
C ALA A 31 -2.58 -4.22 -12.72
N LYS A 32 -1.62 -3.96 -13.61
CA LYS A 32 -1.40 -4.74 -14.85
C LYS A 32 -0.93 -6.16 -14.58
N LEU A 33 -0.05 -6.36 -13.60
CA LEU A 33 0.53 -7.66 -13.29
C LEU A 33 -0.41 -8.53 -12.43
N CYS A 34 -1.02 -7.96 -11.40
CA CYS A 34 -1.81 -8.71 -10.43
C CYS A 34 -3.25 -8.96 -10.89
N GLN A 35 -3.83 -8.07 -11.71
CA GLN A 35 -5.20 -8.19 -12.24
C GLN A 35 -6.22 -8.64 -11.19
N ILE A 36 -6.20 -7.96 -10.04
CA ILE A 36 -7.01 -8.30 -8.88
C ILE A 36 -8.50 -8.24 -9.26
N LYS A 37 -9.24 -9.29 -8.93
CA LYS A 37 -10.68 -9.35 -9.14
C LYS A 37 -11.44 -8.91 -7.90
N PRO A 38 -12.64 -8.31 -8.06
CA PRO A 38 -13.52 -8.02 -6.92
C PRO A 38 -13.73 -9.24 -6.01
N GLY A 39 -13.56 -9.07 -4.71
CA GLY A 39 -13.69 -10.12 -3.69
C GLY A 39 -12.52 -11.10 -3.60
N GLN A 40 -11.46 -10.91 -4.39
CA GLN A 40 -10.26 -11.75 -4.32
C GLN A 40 -9.44 -11.40 -3.08
N LYS A 41 -9.10 -12.41 -2.28
CA LYS A 41 -8.25 -12.24 -1.10
C LYS A 41 -6.80 -11.99 -1.52
N VAL A 42 -6.17 -10.97 -0.96
CA VAL A 42 -4.79 -10.57 -1.26
C VAL A 42 -3.96 -10.58 0.02
N LEU A 43 -2.83 -11.30 0.01
CA LEU A 43 -1.86 -11.29 1.11
C LEU A 43 -0.66 -10.43 0.73
N GLU A 44 -0.44 -9.35 1.47
CA GLU A 44 0.75 -8.51 1.36
C GLU A 44 1.72 -8.79 2.51
N ILE A 45 2.83 -9.46 2.20
CA ILE A 45 3.87 -9.75 3.19
C ILE A 45 4.76 -8.52 3.33
N GLY A 46 4.87 -8.00 4.56
CA GLY A 46 5.64 -6.79 4.82
C GLY A 46 4.92 -5.49 4.44
N CYS A 47 3.59 -5.46 4.57
CA CYS A 47 2.73 -4.34 4.16
C CYS A 47 3.03 -2.97 4.81
N GLY A 48 3.89 -2.92 5.83
CA GLY A 48 4.30 -1.69 6.49
C GLY A 48 3.11 -0.86 6.99
N THR A 49 2.98 0.36 6.47
CA THR A 49 1.89 1.31 6.76
C THR A 49 0.56 0.93 6.09
N GLY A 50 0.57 -0.04 5.16
CA GLY A 50 -0.59 -0.48 4.41
C GLY A 50 -0.90 0.35 3.16
N HIS A 51 0.07 1.13 2.66
CA HIS A 51 -0.09 1.99 1.48
C HIS A 51 -0.60 1.22 0.25
N PHE A 52 0.01 0.08 -0.08
CA PHE A 52 -0.46 -0.76 -1.20
C PHE A 52 -1.63 -1.67 -0.83
N SER A 53 -1.74 -2.12 0.42
CA SER A 53 -2.95 -2.81 0.92
C SER A 53 -4.22 -1.98 0.68
N ALA A 54 -4.17 -0.67 0.91
CA ALA A 54 -5.30 0.23 0.62
C ALA A 54 -5.57 0.30 -0.89
N TYR A 55 -4.52 0.35 -1.71
CA TYR A 55 -4.67 0.33 -3.16
C TYR A 55 -5.29 -0.98 -3.67
N PHE A 56 -4.94 -2.13 -3.09
CA PHE A 56 -5.59 -3.40 -3.44
C PHE A 56 -7.09 -3.41 -3.09
N GLU A 57 -7.48 -2.79 -1.98
CA GLU A 57 -8.89 -2.58 -1.61
C GLU A 57 -9.60 -1.68 -2.63
N GLU A 58 -8.95 -0.61 -3.12
CA GLU A 58 -9.47 0.26 -4.19
C GLU A 58 -9.68 -0.48 -5.52
N LEU A 59 -8.83 -1.47 -5.82
CA LEU A 59 -8.99 -2.36 -6.98
C LEU A 59 -10.08 -3.45 -6.78
N GLY A 60 -10.72 -3.50 -5.61
CA GLY A 60 -11.78 -4.45 -5.27
C GLY A 60 -11.28 -5.74 -4.57
N GLY A 61 -10.00 -5.83 -4.25
CA GLY A 61 -9.44 -6.92 -3.47
C GLY A 61 -9.83 -6.86 -2.00
N GLU A 62 -9.77 -8.00 -1.33
CA GLU A 62 -9.91 -8.12 0.12
C GLU A 62 -8.51 -8.30 0.75
N SER A 63 -7.91 -7.21 1.22
CA SER A 63 -6.58 -7.23 1.81
C SER A 63 -6.56 -7.99 3.15
N LEU A 64 -5.84 -9.10 3.19
CA LEU A 64 -5.57 -9.88 4.39
C LEU A 64 -4.30 -9.35 5.06
N VAL A 65 -4.46 -8.35 5.92
CA VAL A 65 -3.33 -7.75 6.66
C VAL A 65 -3.06 -8.50 7.97
N GLN A 66 -1.85 -9.04 8.12
CA GLN A 66 -1.41 -9.74 9.34
C GLN A 66 -0.97 -8.78 10.46
N CYS A 67 -0.64 -7.52 10.15
CA CYS A 67 -0.30 -6.50 11.16
C CYS A 67 -0.52 -5.08 10.62
N ARG A 68 -1.67 -4.45 10.93
CA ARG A 68 -1.95 -3.04 10.55
C ARG A 68 -1.41 -2.11 11.64
N MET A 69 -0.28 -1.44 11.43
CA MET A 69 0.04 -0.26 12.22
C MET A 69 -0.88 0.88 11.80
N ARG A 70 -2.00 1.05 12.49
CA ARG A 70 -2.83 2.25 12.33
C ARG A 70 -2.10 3.43 12.97
N LEU A 71 -1.37 4.19 12.16
CA LEU A 71 -0.90 5.52 12.54
C LEU A 71 -2.13 6.43 12.64
N LYS A 72 -2.73 6.48 13.83
CA LYS A 72 -3.57 7.61 14.23
C LYS A 72 -2.69 8.83 14.49
#